data_AF-A0A8S3JYX9-F1
#
_entry.id   AF-A0A8S3JYX9-F1
#
_cell.length_a   1.000
_cell.length_b   1.000
_cell.length_c   1.000
_cell.angle_alpha   90.00
_cell.angle_beta   90.00
_cell.angle_gamma   90.00
#
_symmetry.space_group_name_H-M   'P 1'
#
loop_
_entity.id
_entity.type
_entity.pdbx_description
1 polymer ?
#
loop_
_entity_poly.entity_id
_entity_poly.type
_entity_poly.pdbx_seq_one_letter_code
_entity_poly.pdbx_strand_id
1 'polypeptide(L)'
;DKSGIFHIGSTVDYDEKIEKYQAKTNAYIQLSSDPLMNTLYKVVSLLNNLRIKQQITQWQHTKMMPDKNKIQLAYLYFIPKPHKTGAPLRPIVSGMNAPTTKISRILDRLI
;
A
#
# COMPACT_ATOMS: atom_id res chain seq x y z
N ASP A 1 16.50 9.65 3.32
CA ASP A 1 17.66 8.92 2.79
C ASP A 1 18.83 9.15 3.74
N LYS A 2 19.58 8.10 4.10
CA LYS A 2 20.69 8.17 5.08
C LYS A 2 22.07 8.07 4.41
N SER A 3 22.12 7.95 3.08
CA SER A 3 23.38 7.70 2.35
C SER A 3 23.94 8.92 1.62
N GLY A 4 23.13 9.95 1.36
CA GLY A 4 23.59 11.15 0.61
C GLY A 4 24.00 10.85 -0.83
N ILE A 5 23.62 9.69 -1.37
CA ILE A 5 23.99 9.23 -2.71
C ILE A 5 22.89 9.65 -3.68
N PHE A 6 23.24 10.53 -4.62
CA PHE A 6 22.38 10.84 -5.76
C PHE A 6 22.52 9.72 -6.80
N HIS A 7 21.41 9.07 -7.15
CA HIS A 7 21.37 8.04 -8.19
C HIS A 7 20.69 8.59 -9.44
N ILE A 8 21.44 8.61 -10.54
CA ILE A 8 20.89 8.84 -11.89
C ILE A 8 20.67 7.46 -12.49
N GLY A 9 19.41 7.07 -12.64
CA GLY A 9 19.01 5.80 -13.26
C GLY A 9 18.23 6.04 -14.54
N SER A 10 18.28 5.08 -15.47
CA SER A 10 17.43 5.10 -16.67
C SER A 10 16.03 4.60 -16.32
N THR A 11 14.99 5.15 -16.93
CA THR A 11 13.62 4.60 -16.81
C THR A 11 13.57 3.15 -17.31
N VAL A 12 14.42 2.80 -18.29
CA VAL A 12 14.55 1.43 -18.82
C VAL A 12 14.93 0.42 -17.73
N ASP A 13 15.79 0.79 -16.79
CA ASP A 13 16.19 -0.10 -15.69
C ASP A 13 15.00 -0.45 -14.78
N TYR A 14 14.04 0.47 -14.65
CA TYR A 14 12.82 0.26 -13.86
C TYR A 14 11.84 -0.64 -14.62
N ASP A 15 11.68 -0.43 -15.93
CA ASP A 15 10.81 -1.24 -16.79
C ASP A 15 11.28 -2.69 -16.85
N GLU A 16 12.58 -2.92 -17.08
CA GLU A 16 13.15 -4.27 -17.05
C GLU A 16 12.98 -4.93 -15.68
N LYS A 17 13.08 -4.16 -14.59
CA LYS A 17 12.94 -4.70 -13.24
C LYS A 17 11.51 -5.11 -12.95
N ILE A 18 10.52 -4.30 -13.34
CA ILE A 18 9.12 -4.64 -13.12
C ILE A 18 8.74 -5.89 -13.91
N GLU A 19 9.18 -6.03 -15.15
CA GLU A 19 8.93 -7.24 -15.96
C GLU A 19 9.57 -8.48 -15.33
N LYS A 20 10.85 -8.41 -14.96
CA LYS A 20 11.56 -9.50 -14.28
C LYS A 20 10.89 -9.86 -12.95
N TYR A 21 10.41 -8.87 -12.19
CA TYR A 21 9.73 -9.08 -10.91
C TYR A 21 8.35 -9.72 -11.10
N GLN A 22 7.57 -9.26 -12.08
CA GLN A 22 6.26 -9.83 -12.42
C GLN A 22 6.40 -11.28 -12.90
N ALA A 23 7.29 -11.55 -13.87
CA ALA A 23 7.54 -12.89 -14.38
C ALA A 23 8.02 -13.87 -13.30
N LYS A 24 8.86 -13.40 -12.37
CA LYS A 24 9.38 -14.22 -11.27
C LYS A 24 8.32 -14.55 -10.21
N THR A 25 7.47 -13.59 -9.87
CA THR A 25 6.56 -13.73 -8.73
C THR A 25 5.18 -14.23 -9.10
N ASN A 26 4.73 -13.94 -10.33
CA ASN A 26 3.35 -14.14 -10.76
C ASN A 26 2.30 -13.65 -9.72
N ALA A 27 2.66 -12.60 -8.97
CA ALA A 27 1.92 -12.17 -7.77
C ALA A 27 0.87 -11.08 -8.05
N TYR A 28 0.82 -10.56 -9.28
CA TYR A 28 -0.03 -9.44 -9.65
C TYR A 28 -0.87 -9.79 -10.87
N ILE A 29 -2.11 -9.33 -10.86
CA ILE A 29 -3.01 -9.37 -12.00
C ILE A 29 -3.41 -7.94 -12.36
N GLN A 30 -3.64 -7.71 -13.65
CA GLN A 30 -4.23 -6.46 -14.09
C GLN A 30 -5.72 -6.44 -13.71
N LEU A 31 -6.18 -5.32 -13.16
CA LEU A 31 -7.58 -5.11 -12.86
C LEU A 31 -8.26 -4.36 -14.00
N SER A 32 -9.55 -4.64 -14.24
CA SER A 32 -10.36 -3.98 -15.27
C SER A 32 -10.77 -2.55 -14.89
N SER A 33 -10.64 -2.16 -13.62
CA SER A 33 -11.04 -0.86 -13.11
C SER A 33 -10.32 -0.52 -11.80
N ASP A 34 -10.26 0.77 -11.45
CA ASP A 34 -9.72 1.26 -10.18
C ASP A 34 -10.56 0.77 -8.98
N PRO A 35 -9.99 -0.02 -8.05
CA PRO A 35 -10.72 -0.56 -6.90
C PRO A 35 -10.78 0.38 -5.68
N LEU A 36 -10.20 1.59 -5.72
CA LEU A 36 -9.99 2.45 -4.55
C LEU A 36 -11.29 2.81 -3.85
N MET A 37 -12.24 3.34 -4.60
CA MET A 37 -13.52 3.79 -4.05
C MET A 37 -14.38 2.61 -3.57
N ASN A 38 -14.37 1.51 -4.32
CA ASN A 38 -15.05 0.28 -3.89
C ASN A 38 -14.48 -0.24 -2.55
N THR A 39 -13.16 -0.23 -2.41
CA THR A 39 -12.48 -0.64 -1.18
C THR A 39 -12.79 0.31 -0.02
N LEU A 40 -12.81 1.62 -0.27
CA LEU A 40 -13.24 2.61 0.73
C LEU A 40 -14.66 2.31 1.22
N TYR A 41 -15.62 2.12 0.32
CA TYR A 41 -17.01 1.90 0.69
C TYR A 41 -17.20 0.61 1.50
N LYS A 42 -16.48 -0.46 1.14
CA LYS A 42 -16.47 -1.71 1.93
C LYS A 42 -15.95 -1.48 3.35
N VAL A 43 -14.86 -0.73 3.51
CA VAL A 43 -14.31 -0.39 4.83
C VAL A 43 -15.30 0.44 5.64
N VAL A 44 -15.88 1.49 5.05
CA VAL A 44 -16.86 2.35 5.74
C VAL A 44 -18.08 1.53 6.17
N SER A 45 -18.61 0.70 5.29
CA SER A 45 -19.74 -0.19 5.58
C SER A 45 -19.43 -1.15 6.73
N LEU A 46 -18.25 -1.79 6.70
CA LEU A 46 -17.80 -2.68 7.78
C LEU A 46 -17.76 -1.95 9.12
N LEU A 47 -17.08 -0.80 9.20
CA LEU A 47 -16.93 -0.04 10.44
C LEU A 47 -18.28 0.42 11.00
N ASN A 48 -19.18 0.90 10.14
CA ASN A 48 -20.53 1.30 10.55
C ASN A 48 -21.32 0.10 11.09
N ASN A 49 -21.26 -1.05 10.43
CA ASN A 49 -21.92 -2.28 10.89
C ASN A 49 -21.39 -2.73 12.26
N LEU A 50 -20.07 -2.72 12.47
CA LEU A 50 -19.47 -3.04 13.77
C LEU A 50 -19.92 -2.06 14.87
N ARG A 51 -20.03 -0.77 14.54
CA ARG A 51 -20.47 0.25 15.49
C ARG A 51 -21.95 0.10 15.87
N ILE A 52 -22.83 -0.17 14.90
CA ILE A 52 -24.27 -0.42 15.10
C ILE A 52 -24.47 -1.65 15.99
N LYS A 53 -23.71 -2.72 15.75
CA LYS A 53 -23.72 -3.95 16.55
C LYS A 53 -23.00 -3.80 17.90
N GLN A 54 -22.51 -2.61 18.24
CA GLN A 54 -21.77 -2.32 19.48
C GLN A 54 -20.52 -3.21 19.68
N GLN A 55 -19.95 -3.72 18.60
CA GLN A 55 -18.73 -4.55 18.63
C GLN A 55 -17.45 -3.70 18.71
N ILE A 56 -17.56 -2.40 18.41
CA ILE A 56 -16.49 -1.41 18.58
C ILE A 56 -17.04 -0.15 19.24
N THR A 57 -16.19 0.52 20.01
CA THR A 57 -16.51 1.81 20.63
C THR A 57 -16.55 2.94 19.60
N GLN A 58 -17.14 4.08 19.96
CA GLN A 58 -17.11 5.27 19.09
C GLN A 58 -15.69 5.75 18.81
N TRP A 59 -14.79 5.67 19.80
CA TRP A 59 -13.39 6.04 19.63
C TRP A 59 -12.68 5.12 18.63
N GLN A 60 -12.88 3.81 18.73
CA GLN A 60 -12.33 2.83 17.78
C GLN A 60 -12.84 3.10 16.36
N HIS A 61 -14.15 3.32 16.20
CA HIS A 61 -14.77 3.67 14.92
C HIS A 61 -14.13 4.92 14.30
N THR A 62 -14.09 6.04 15.03
CA THR A 62 -13.51 7.30 14.55
C THR A 62 -12.02 7.15 14.20
N LYS A 63 -11.26 6.39 15.00
CA LYS A 63 -9.83 6.16 14.75
C LYS A 63 -9.57 5.28 13.53
N MET A 64 -10.43 4.30 13.25
CA MET A 64 -10.30 3.43 12.07
C MET A 64 -10.87 4.05 10.79
N MET A 65 -11.78 5.02 10.89
CA MET A 65 -12.44 5.60 9.73
C MET A 65 -11.43 6.23 8.75
N PRO A 66 -11.34 5.77 7.49
CA PRO A 66 -10.46 6.37 6.49
C PRO A 66 -10.89 7.80 6.14
N ASP A 67 -9.92 8.63 5.77
CA ASP A 67 -10.18 10.00 5.27
C ASP A 67 -10.20 9.95 3.74
N LYS A 68 -11.38 10.14 3.14
CA LYS A 68 -11.60 10.05 1.69
C LYS A 68 -10.63 10.93 0.88
N ASN A 69 -10.18 12.06 1.44
CA ASN A 69 -9.30 12.98 0.74
C ASN A 69 -7.82 12.59 0.83
N LYS A 70 -7.49 11.56 1.61
CA LYS A 70 -6.11 11.11 1.86
C LYS A 70 -5.86 9.65 1.47
N ILE A 71 -6.90 8.91 1.09
CA ILE A 71 -6.72 7.51 0.71
C ILE A 71 -6.02 7.36 -0.64
N GLN A 72 -5.29 6.28 -0.79
CA GLN A 72 -4.69 5.88 -2.07
C GLN A 72 -4.63 4.36 -2.17
N LEU A 73 -4.48 3.84 -3.39
CA LEU A 73 -4.20 2.42 -3.58
C LEU A 73 -2.79 2.09 -3.10
N ALA A 74 -2.60 0.82 -2.75
CA ALA A 74 -1.26 0.31 -2.60
C ALA A 74 -0.54 0.40 -3.95
N TYR A 75 0.71 0.87 -3.93
CA TYR A 75 1.51 1.03 -5.13
C TYR A 75 2.88 0.38 -4.96
N LEU A 76 3.40 -0.13 -6.07
CA LEU A 76 4.74 -0.68 -6.16
C LEU A 76 5.68 0.43 -6.65
N TYR A 77 6.79 0.60 -5.93
CA TYR A 77 7.88 1.47 -6.35
C TYR A 77 9.22 0.80 -6.06
N PHE A 78 10.29 1.34 -6.63
CA PHE A 78 11.61 0.76 -6.50
C PHE A 78 12.60 1.73 -5.84
N ILE A 79 13.38 1.20 -4.90
CA ILE A 79 14.46 1.94 -4.24
C ILE A 79 15.81 1.48 -4.81
N PRO A 80 16.65 2.42 -5.29
CA PRO A 80 18.02 2.12 -5.72
C PRO A 80 18.88 1.44 -4.64
N LYS A 81 19.74 0.51 -5.07
CA LYS A 81 20.67 -0.29 -4.26
C LYS A 81 22.06 -0.28 -4.89
N PRO A 82 22.73 0.88 -4.99
CA PRO A 82 23.91 1.09 -5.83
C PRO A 82 25.07 0.10 -5.58
N HIS A 83 25.10 -0.55 -4.41
CA HIS A 83 26.06 -1.60 -4.05
C HIS A 83 25.74 -3.00 -4.63
N LYS A 84 24.68 -3.19 -5.43
CA LYS A 84 24.32 -4.47 -6.05
C LYS A 84 24.53 -4.43 -7.57
N THR A 85 25.23 -5.43 -8.11
CA THR A 85 25.42 -5.60 -9.56
C THR A 85 24.13 -6.10 -10.25
N GLY A 86 23.84 -5.63 -11.47
CA GLY A 86 22.75 -6.15 -12.32
C GLY A 86 21.33 -5.69 -11.97
N ALA A 87 21.04 -4.40 -12.20
CA ALA A 87 19.75 -3.74 -11.90
C ALA A 87 19.43 -3.64 -10.39
N PRO A 88 20.09 -2.72 -9.67
CA PRO A 88 20.00 -2.56 -8.22
C PRO A 88 18.70 -1.88 -7.77
N LEU A 89 17.55 -2.47 -8.07
CA LEU A 89 16.27 -1.94 -7.63
C LEU A 89 15.64 -2.90 -6.62
N ARG A 90 15.28 -2.39 -5.45
CA ARG A 90 14.49 -3.12 -4.45
C ARG A 90 13.02 -2.79 -4.65
N PRO A 91 12.15 -3.76 -5.02
CA PRO A 91 10.72 -3.54 -5.06
C PRO A 91 10.19 -3.28 -3.65
N ILE A 92 9.34 -2.28 -3.50
CA ILE A 92 8.61 -1.96 -2.28
C ILE A 92 7.13 -1.77 -2.63
N VAL A 93 6.27 -2.56 -2.00
CA VAL A 93 4.83 -2.35 -2.05
C VAL A 93 4.45 -1.45 -0.87
N SER A 94 4.07 -0.21 -1.14
CA SER A 94 3.54 0.70 -0.12
C SER A 94 2.04 0.55 -0.02
N GLY A 95 1.55 0.11 1.14
CA GLY A 95 0.14 0.20 1.53
C GLY A 95 -0.17 1.46 2.34
N MET A 96 0.68 2.48 2.28
CA MET A 96 0.49 3.70 3.07
C MET A 96 -0.79 4.41 2.64
N ASN A 97 -1.61 4.82 3.61
CA ASN A 97 -2.91 5.47 3.37
C ASN A 97 -3.91 4.63 2.54
N ALA A 98 -3.72 3.31 2.46
CA ALA A 98 -4.79 2.44 1.99
C ALA A 98 -6.03 2.60 2.89
N PRO A 99 -7.25 2.37 2.35
CA PRO A 99 -8.48 2.45 3.16
C PRO A 99 -8.43 1.59 4.44
N THR A 100 -7.63 0.52 4.45
CA THR A 100 -7.46 -0.40 5.57
C THR A 100 -6.35 -0.02 6.56
N THR A 101 -5.45 0.94 6.23
CA THR A 101 -4.25 1.23 7.04
C THR A 101 -4.57 1.57 8.50
N LYS A 102 -5.65 2.32 8.74
CA LYS A 102 -6.03 2.72 10.11
C LYS A 102 -6.58 1.54 10.92
N ILE A 103 -7.21 0.55 10.27
CA ILE A 103 -7.65 -0.69 10.92
C ILE A 103 -6.42 -1.47 11.37
N SER A 104 -5.46 -1.72 10.46
CA SER A 104 -4.21 -2.42 10.78
C SER A 104 -3.49 -1.77 11.95
N ARG A 105 -3.37 -0.44 11.97
CA ARG A 105 -2.73 0.30 13.07
C ARG A 105 -3.40 0.11 14.43
N ILE A 106 -4.72 -0.09 14.48
CA ILE A 106 -5.39 -0.41 15.74
C ILE A 106 -5.09 -1.86 16.12
N LEU A 107 -5.17 -2.79 15.17
CA LEU A 107 -4.90 -4.21 15.42
C LEU A 107 -3.47 -4.42 15.93
N ASP A 108 -2.49 -3.73 15.37
CA ASP A 108 -1.07 -3.75 15.80
C ASP A 108 -0.86 -3.30 17.25
N ARG A 109 -1.85 -2.67 17.90
CA ARG A 109 -1.79 -2.29 19.32
C ARG A 109 -2.45 -3.31 20.25
N LEU A 110 -3.16 -4.28 19.68
CA LEU A 110 -3.90 -5.31 20.40
C LEU A 110 -3.15 -6.65 20.44
N ILE A 111 -2.19 -6.84 19.52
CA ILE A 111 -1.30 -8.01 19.42
C ILE A 111 0.12 -7.62 19.80
#